data_AF-A0A1B3XNU2-F1
#
_entry.id   AF-A0A1B3XNU2-F1
#
_cell.length_a   1.000
_cell.length_b   1.000
_cell.length_c   1.000
_cell.angle_alpha   90.00
_cell.angle_beta   90.00
_cell.angle_gamma   90.00
#
_symmetry.space_group_name_H-M   'P 1'
#
loop_
_entity.id
_entity.type
_entity.pdbx_description
1 polymer ?
#
loop_
_entity_poly.entity_id
_entity_poly.type
_entity_poly.pdbx_seq_one_letter_code
_entity_poly.pdbx_strand_id
1 'polypeptide(L)'
;MVYADILSNMHAAISNKKASLNEKIERLVKAKNEMMAEQSMCLNEIRKITNPDLGVSWTGERSEKFQEARHDAYQVMFGVIHDDYDDYQWKIEAMITKLNAENTLLSIAGNIAHEADHLLSKGEEAFEQVESKIEDLKRRLF
;
A
#
# COMPACT_ATOMS: atom_id res chain seq x y z
N MET A 1 5.32 -39.55 5.90
CA MET A 1 5.66 -38.96 4.59
C MET A 1 4.61 -37.94 4.15
N VAL A 2 3.33 -38.31 4.00
CA VAL A 2 2.26 -37.40 3.50
C VAL A 2 2.19 -36.03 4.23
N TYR A 3 2.22 -35.99 5.56
CA TYR A 3 2.15 -34.72 6.29
C TYR A 3 3.39 -33.83 6.16
N ALA A 4 4.58 -34.42 5.96
CA ALA A 4 5.79 -33.65 5.71
C ALA A 4 5.71 -32.92 4.36
N ASP A 5 5.19 -33.61 3.33
CA ASP A 5 4.99 -33.02 2.02
C ASP A 5 3.91 -31.93 2.05
N ILE A 6 2.82 -32.14 2.81
CA ILE A 6 1.77 -31.13 3.02
C ILE A 6 2.35 -29.88 3.69
N LEU A 7 3.12 -30.03 4.78
CA LEU A 7 3.72 -28.91 5.50
C LEU A 7 4.75 -28.17 4.63
N SER A 8 5.56 -28.90 3.87
CA SER A 8 6.49 -28.31 2.90
C SER A 8 5.77 -27.45 1.86
N ASN A 9 4.66 -27.95 1.30
CA ASN A 9 3.82 -27.20 0.37
C ASN A 9 3.18 -25.97 1.01
N MET A 10 2.73 -26.07 2.27
CA MET A 10 2.18 -24.94 3.02
C MET A 10 3.23 -23.86 3.27
N HIS A 11 4.45 -24.23 3.66
CA HIS A 11 5.56 -23.29 3.82
C HIS A 11 5.90 -22.57 2.51
N ALA A 12 5.99 -23.32 1.40
CA ALA A 12 6.23 -22.74 0.09
C ALA A 12 5.11 -21.76 -0.30
N ALA A 13 3.85 -22.13 -0.08
CA ALA A 13 2.70 -21.27 -0.36
C ALA A 13 2.70 -19.99 0.51
N ILE A 14 2.97 -20.11 1.81
CA ILE A 14 3.08 -18.97 2.73
C ILE A 14 4.21 -18.04 2.30
N SER A 15 5.40 -18.58 2.02
CA SER A 15 6.56 -17.81 1.60
C SER A 15 6.30 -17.04 0.30
N ASN A 16 5.76 -17.73 -0.72
CA ASN A 16 5.43 -17.11 -2.00
C ASN A 16 4.37 -16.01 -1.86
N LYS A 17 3.32 -16.25 -1.07
CA LYS A 17 2.29 -15.23 -0.81
C LYS A 17 2.87 -14.04 -0.06
N LYS A 18 3.69 -14.25 0.98
CA LYS A 18 4.35 -13.16 1.71
C LYS A 18 5.27 -12.34 0.80
N ALA A 19 6.07 -12.98 -0.05
CA ALA A 19 6.93 -12.28 -1.01
C ALA A 19 6.11 -11.39 -1.96
N SER A 20 5.01 -11.92 -2.53
CA SER A 20 4.12 -11.15 -3.40
C SER A 20 3.43 -9.98 -2.69
N LEU A 21 3.00 -10.17 -1.43
CA LEU A 21 2.41 -9.09 -0.64
C LEU A 21 3.43 -8.00 -0.32
N ASN A 22 4.64 -8.38 0.09
CA ASN A 22 5.71 -7.43 0.41
C ASN A 22 6.07 -6.58 -0.81
N GLU A 23 6.20 -7.18 -1.99
CA GLU A 23 6.45 -6.45 -3.24
C GLU A 23 5.33 -5.43 -3.54
N LYS A 24 4.06 -5.84 -3.37
CA LYS A 24 2.92 -4.93 -3.57
C LYS A 24 2.92 -3.77 -2.57
N ILE A 25 3.20 -4.05 -1.30
CA ILE A 25 3.32 -3.03 -0.25
C ILE A 25 4.44 -2.06 -0.60
N GLU A 26 5.62 -2.55 -0.98
CA GLU A 26 6.77 -1.71 -1.35
C GLU A 26 6.44 -0.79 -2.53
N ARG A 27 5.80 -1.33 -3.58
CA ARG A 27 5.36 -0.53 -4.73
C ARG A 27 4.34 0.55 -4.35
N LEU A 28 3.40 0.25 -3.47
CA LEU A 28 2.41 1.21 -2.97
C LEU A 28 3.05 2.31 -2.11
N VAL A 29 3.98 1.94 -1.23
CA VAL A 29 4.75 2.90 -0.42
C VAL A 29 5.57 3.83 -1.32
N LYS A 30 6.23 3.27 -2.33
CA LYS A 30 6.97 4.06 -3.30
C LYS A 30 6.06 5.04 -4.05
N ALA A 31 4.93 4.57 -4.57
CA ALA A 31 3.96 5.40 -5.27
C ALA A 31 3.42 6.53 -4.35
N LYS A 32 3.09 6.23 -3.10
CA LYS A 32 2.66 7.23 -2.12
C LYS A 32 3.71 8.33 -1.94
N ASN A 33 4.98 7.95 -1.78
CA ASN A 33 6.08 8.91 -1.59
C ASN A 33 6.30 9.79 -2.84
N GLU A 34 6.22 9.20 -4.03
CA GLU A 34 6.30 9.94 -5.30
C GLU A 34 5.15 10.95 -5.41
N MET A 35 3.92 10.53 -5.11
CA MET A 35 2.74 11.41 -5.10
C MET A 35 2.86 12.55 -4.08
N MET A 36 3.35 12.28 -2.87
CA MET A 36 3.57 13.32 -1.86
C MET A 36 4.62 14.34 -2.32
N ALA A 37 5.66 13.89 -3.04
CA ALA A 37 6.65 14.79 -3.62
C ALA A 37 6.04 15.67 -4.71
N GLU A 38 5.24 15.08 -5.62
CA GLU A 38 4.53 15.83 -6.68
C GLU A 38 3.52 16.83 -6.08
N GLN A 39 2.71 16.43 -5.10
CA GLN A 39 1.78 17.31 -4.40
C GLN A 39 2.53 18.49 -3.74
N SER A 40 3.69 18.24 -3.14
CA SER A 40 4.54 19.30 -2.57
C SER A 40 5.08 20.27 -3.62
N MET A 41 5.46 19.77 -4.81
CA MET A 41 5.86 20.61 -5.93
C MET A 41 4.69 21.46 -6.43
N CYS A 42 3.50 20.87 -6.62
CA CYS A 42 2.29 21.59 -7.01
C CYS A 42 1.92 22.70 -5.98
N LEU A 43 2.06 22.43 -4.68
CA LEU A 43 1.87 23.42 -3.61
C LEU A 43 2.87 24.58 -3.68
N ASN A 44 4.07 24.36 -4.20
CA ASN A 44 5.03 25.44 -4.44
C ASN A 44 4.72 26.23 -5.72
N GLU A 45 4.20 25.57 -6.75
CA GLU A 45 3.81 26.20 -8.00
C GLU A 45 2.55 27.07 -7.84
N ILE A 46 1.55 26.59 -7.12
CA ILE A 46 0.31 27.35 -6.87
C ILE A 46 0.58 28.65 -6.11
N ARG A 47 1.61 28.71 -5.25
CA ARG A 47 2.06 29.94 -4.57
C ARG A 47 2.60 30.99 -5.55
N LYS A 48 3.22 30.57 -6.65
CA LYS A 48 3.72 31.49 -7.69
C LYS A 48 2.56 32.06 -8.50
N ILE A 49 1.48 31.31 -8.64
CA ILE A 49 0.25 31.74 -9.31
C ILE A 49 -0.53 32.75 -8.46
N THR A 50 -0.56 32.60 -7.13
CA THR A 50 -1.33 33.52 -6.28
C THR A 50 -0.70 34.91 -6.13
N ASN A 51 0.63 35.03 -6.19
CA ASN A 51 1.32 36.31 -6.06
C ASN A 51 2.38 36.53 -7.15
N PRO A 52 1.97 36.75 -8.41
CA PRO A 52 2.90 37.02 -9.49
C PRO A 52 3.50 38.43 -9.35
N ASP A 53 4.81 38.55 -9.56
CA ASP A 53 5.47 39.85 -9.67
C ASP A 53 5.13 40.50 -11.01
N LEU A 54 4.09 41.32 -11.01
CA LEU A 54 3.64 42.07 -12.17
C LEU A 54 4.15 43.51 -12.06
N GLY A 55 4.99 43.92 -13.00
CA GLY A 55 5.45 45.31 -13.09
C GLY A 55 4.30 46.30 -13.32
N VAL A 56 4.53 47.58 -12.99
CA VAL A 56 3.54 48.67 -13.03
C VAL A 56 2.83 48.91 -14.38
N SER A 57 3.33 48.31 -15.46
CA SER A 57 2.74 48.37 -16.81
C SER A 57 1.62 47.35 -17.06
N TRP A 58 1.34 46.45 -16.12
CA TRP A 58 0.26 45.46 -16.20
C TRP A 58 -1.10 46.06 -15.80
N THR A 59 -1.68 46.87 -16.69
CA THR A 59 -2.98 47.53 -16.49
C THR A 59 -3.95 47.30 -17.66
N GLY A 60 -5.22 47.64 -17.47
CA GLY A 60 -6.29 47.53 -18.47
C GLY A 60 -6.68 46.09 -18.81
N GLU A 61 -7.35 45.91 -19.95
CA GLU A 61 -7.93 44.64 -20.41
C GLU A 61 -6.94 43.46 -20.43
N ARG A 62 -5.66 43.73 -20.76
CA ARG A 62 -4.60 42.71 -20.72
C ARG A 62 -4.38 42.16 -19.32
N SER A 63 -4.42 43.04 -18.31
CA SER A 63 -4.26 42.64 -16.91
C SER A 63 -5.45 41.80 -16.47
N GLU A 64 -6.68 42.24 -16.76
CA GLU A 64 -7.92 41.54 -16.42
C GLU A 64 -7.95 40.11 -16.98
N LYS A 65 -7.69 39.93 -18.28
CA LYS A 65 -7.63 38.60 -18.91
C LYS A 65 -6.56 37.69 -18.29
N PHE A 66 -5.43 38.25 -17.89
CA PHE A 66 -4.40 37.50 -17.18
C PHE A 66 -4.86 37.09 -15.78
N GLN A 67 -5.55 37.97 -15.05
CA GLN A 67 -6.10 37.64 -13.73
C GLN A 67 -7.14 36.51 -13.82
N GLU A 68 -8.02 36.53 -14.83
CA GLU A 68 -9.00 35.47 -15.10
C GLU A 68 -8.31 34.13 -15.36
N ALA A 69 -7.41 34.08 -16.36
CA ALA A 69 -6.70 32.84 -16.70
C ALA A 69 -5.89 32.28 -15.51
N ARG A 70 -5.32 33.18 -14.70
CA ARG A 70 -4.59 32.81 -13.48
C ARG A 70 -5.51 32.25 -12.40
N HIS A 71 -6.70 32.82 -12.23
CA HIS A 71 -7.71 32.32 -11.30
C HIS A 71 -8.19 30.93 -11.71
N ASP A 72 -8.47 30.71 -13.00
CA ASP A 72 -8.86 29.41 -13.52
C ASP A 72 -7.78 28.35 -13.28
N ALA A 73 -6.53 28.68 -13.60
CA ALA A 73 -5.39 27.81 -13.32
C ALA A 73 -5.26 27.48 -11.82
N TYR A 74 -5.45 28.47 -10.95
CA TYR A 74 -5.45 28.27 -9.51
C TYR A 74 -6.54 27.29 -9.06
N GLN A 75 -7.78 27.45 -9.54
CA GLN A 75 -8.90 26.56 -9.15
C GLN A 75 -8.64 25.11 -9.57
N VAL A 76 -8.16 24.90 -10.80
CA VAL A 76 -7.83 23.54 -11.29
C VAL A 76 -6.72 22.92 -10.44
N MET A 77 -5.63 23.66 -10.19
CA MET A 77 -4.53 23.15 -9.37
C MET A 77 -4.95 22.89 -7.93
N PHE A 78 -5.79 23.76 -7.35
CA PHE A 78 -6.31 23.58 -6.00
C PHE A 78 -7.13 22.29 -5.89
N GLY A 79 -8.03 22.03 -6.84
CA GLY A 79 -8.80 20.79 -6.89
C GLY A 79 -7.90 19.55 -7.03
N VAL A 80 -6.92 19.58 -7.94
CA VAL A 80 -5.97 18.45 -8.07
C VAL A 80 -5.21 18.21 -6.77
N ILE A 81 -4.69 19.27 -6.14
CA ILE A 81 -3.89 19.16 -4.90
C ILE A 81 -4.72 18.62 -3.73
N HIS A 82 -5.94 19.08 -3.54
CA HIS A 82 -6.73 18.81 -2.32
C HIS A 82 -7.82 17.76 -2.49
N ASP A 83 -8.24 17.46 -3.71
CA ASP A 83 -9.25 16.43 -3.97
C ASP A 83 -8.57 15.16 -4.51
N ASP A 84 -7.89 15.27 -5.66
CA ASP A 84 -7.36 14.09 -6.36
C ASP A 84 -6.20 13.43 -5.58
N TYR A 85 -5.17 14.21 -5.21
CA TYR A 85 -4.02 13.67 -4.49
C TYR A 85 -4.41 13.09 -3.12
N ASP A 86 -5.30 13.76 -2.39
CA ASP A 86 -5.73 13.31 -1.07
C ASP A 86 -6.56 12.01 -1.16
N ASP A 87 -7.46 11.88 -2.15
CA ASP A 87 -8.21 10.65 -2.41
C ASP A 87 -7.29 9.48 -2.79
N TYR A 88 -6.32 9.71 -3.68
CA TYR A 88 -5.36 8.66 -4.06
C TYR A 88 -4.47 8.24 -2.89
N GLN A 89 -3.98 9.19 -2.08
CA GLN A 89 -3.20 8.87 -0.89
C GLN A 89 -4.00 8.02 0.09
N TRP A 90 -5.28 8.37 0.30
CA TRP A 90 -6.17 7.58 1.15
C TRP A 90 -6.39 6.15 0.62
N LYS A 91 -6.64 5.99 -0.69
CA LYS A 91 -6.79 4.68 -1.33
C LYS A 91 -5.55 3.82 -1.20
N ILE A 92 -4.36 4.42 -1.38
CA ILE A 92 -3.09 3.72 -1.22
C ILE A 92 -2.90 3.28 0.24
N GLU A 93 -3.16 4.15 1.22
CA GLU A 93 -3.04 3.83 2.65
C GLU A 93 -3.96 2.67 3.05
N ALA A 94 -5.21 2.70 2.59
CA ALA A 94 -6.19 1.65 2.84
C ALA A 94 -5.72 0.30 2.26
N MET A 95 -5.15 0.32 1.06
CA MET A 95 -4.61 -0.89 0.42
C MET A 95 -3.38 -1.42 1.17
N ILE A 96 -2.44 -0.55 1.56
CA ILE A 96 -1.28 -0.93 2.38
C ILE A 96 -1.76 -1.59 3.68
N THR A 97 -2.75 -1.00 4.36
CA THR A 97 -3.32 -1.52 5.61
C THR A 97 -3.89 -2.92 5.40
N LYS A 98 -4.67 -3.12 4.32
CA LYS A 98 -5.23 -4.43 3.97
C LYS A 98 -4.12 -5.47 3.73
N LEU A 99 -3.11 -5.14 2.93
CA LEU A 99 -2.02 -6.06 2.61
C LEU A 99 -1.18 -6.40 3.85
N ASN A 100 -0.97 -5.45 4.76
CA ASN A 100 -0.30 -5.69 6.04
C ASN A 100 -1.10 -6.62 6.96
N ALA A 101 -2.43 -6.49 6.97
CA ALA A 101 -3.29 -7.42 7.70
C ALA A 101 -3.19 -8.85 7.12
N GLU A 102 -3.21 -8.99 5.79
CA GLU A 102 -2.99 -10.27 5.12
C GLU A 102 -1.61 -10.88 5.44
N ASN A 103 -0.55 -10.06 5.44
CA ASN A 103 0.80 -10.49 5.80
C ASN A 103 0.92 -10.94 7.27
N THR A 104 0.18 -10.28 8.17
CA THR A 104 0.09 -10.67 9.58
C THR A 104 -0.55 -12.05 9.71
N LEU A 105 -1.65 -12.30 9.00
CA LEU A 105 -2.32 -13.61 8.98
C LEU A 105 -1.41 -14.72 8.44
N LEU A 106 -0.67 -14.44 7.37
CA LEU A 106 0.31 -15.39 6.82
C LEU A 106 1.47 -15.66 7.78
N SER A 107 1.88 -14.67 8.58
CA SER A 107 2.92 -14.85 9.59
C SER A 107 2.43 -15.74 10.74
N ILE A 108 1.16 -15.61 11.14
CA ILE A 108 0.52 -16.52 12.10
C ILE A 108 0.46 -17.95 11.52
N ALA A 109 0.07 -18.10 10.25
CA ALA A 109 0.08 -19.40 9.58
C ALA A 109 1.50 -19.99 9.52
N GLY A 110 2.53 -19.19 9.26
CA GLY A 110 3.93 -19.63 9.30
C GLY A 110 4.34 -20.18 10.67
N ASN A 111 3.93 -19.53 11.76
CA ASN A 111 4.20 -20.02 13.11
C ASN A 111 3.50 -21.36 13.39
N ILE A 112 2.23 -21.50 12.97
CA ILE A 112 1.47 -22.75 13.11
C ILE A 112 2.13 -23.89 12.30
N ALA A 113 2.61 -23.60 11.09
CA ALA A 113 3.32 -24.57 10.26
C ALA A 113 4.62 -25.02 10.92
N HIS A 114 5.37 -24.10 11.55
CA HIS A 114 6.59 -24.45 12.28
C HIS A 114 6.30 -25.28 13.55
N GLU A 115 5.21 -24.99 14.27
CA GLU A 115 4.75 -25.83 15.38
C GLU A 115 4.38 -27.23 14.91
N ALA A 116 3.71 -27.35 13.76
CA ALA A 116 3.36 -28.64 13.17
C ALA A 116 4.59 -29.44 12.76
N ASP A 117 5.64 -28.81 12.19
CA ASP A 117 6.92 -29.48 11.90
C ASP A 117 7.58 -30.03 13.18
N HIS A 118 7.61 -29.21 14.23
CA HIS A 118 8.18 -29.63 15.52
C HIS A 118 7.39 -30.80 16.13
N LEU A 119 6.06 -30.77 16.07
CA LEU A 119 5.23 -31.89 16.53
C LEU A 119 5.44 -33.15 15.65
N LEU A 120 5.52 -32.99 14.33
CA LEU A 120 5.77 -34.10 13.41
C LEU A 120 7.11 -34.80 13.71
N SER A 121 8.13 -34.04 14.13
CA SER A 121 9.43 -34.60 14.53
C SER A 121 9.38 -35.46 15.80
N LYS A 122 8.33 -35.32 16.63
CA LYS A 122 8.11 -36.15 17.82
C LYS A 122 7.45 -37.50 17.53
N GLY A 123 6.99 -37.72 16.29
CA GLY A 123 6.41 -38.99 15.87
C GLY A 123 5.00 -39.23 16.40
N GLU A 124 4.66 -40.50 16.65
CA GLU A 124 3.29 -40.99 16.86
C GLU A 124 2.56 -40.31 18.04
N GLU A 125 3.26 -39.98 19.13
CA GLU A 125 2.67 -39.37 20.33
C GLU A 125 2.05 -37.99 20.08
N ALA A 126 2.45 -37.32 19.00
CA ALA A 126 2.00 -35.97 18.66
C ALA A 126 1.08 -35.93 17.43
N PHE A 127 0.70 -37.08 16.88
CA PHE A 127 0.05 -37.18 15.57
C PHE A 127 -1.30 -36.45 15.49
N GLU A 128 -2.17 -36.60 16.49
CA GLU A 128 -3.46 -35.88 16.55
C GLU A 128 -3.27 -34.35 16.56
N GLN A 129 -2.21 -33.88 17.20
CA GLN A 129 -1.90 -32.44 17.27
C GLN A 129 -1.39 -31.93 15.92
N VAL A 130 -0.58 -32.72 15.21
CA VAL A 130 -0.13 -32.38 13.85
C VAL A 130 -1.33 -32.27 12.91
N GLU A 131 -2.23 -33.23 12.94
CA GLU A 131 -3.43 -33.22 12.09
C GLU A 131 -4.30 -31.98 12.35
N SER A 132 -4.56 -31.67 13.62
CA SER A 132 -5.31 -30.48 14.03
C SER A 132 -4.67 -29.18 13.52
N LYS A 133 -3.34 -29.04 13.60
CA LYS A 133 -2.61 -27.86 13.12
C LYS A 133 -2.66 -27.74 11.60
N ILE A 134 -2.55 -28.86 10.88
CA ILE A 134 -2.66 -28.89 9.42
C ILE A 134 -4.06 -28.51 8.96
N GLU A 135 -5.11 -28.93 9.67
CA GLU A 135 -6.48 -28.50 9.40
C GLU A 135 -6.69 -26.99 9.67
N ASP A 136 -6.10 -26.43 10.73
CA ASP A 136 -6.12 -24.97 10.95
C ASP A 136 -5.41 -24.21 9.82
N LEU A 137 -4.26 -24.71 9.36
CA LEU A 137 -3.54 -24.13 8.22
C LEU A 137 -4.36 -24.16 6.95
N LYS A 138 -5.04 -25.28 6.66
CA LYS A 138 -5.90 -25.37 5.47
C LYS A 138 -6.99 -24.30 5.50
N ARG A 139 -7.69 -24.12 6.63
CA ARG A 139 -8.75 -23.11 6.78
C ARG A 139 -8.28 -21.67 6.65
N ARG A 140 -7.01 -21.40 6.93
CA ARG A 140 -6.43 -20.04 6.87
C ARG A 140 -5.87 -19.71 5.49
N LEU A 141 -5.38 -20.71 4.77
CA LEU A 141 -4.68 -20.52 3.50
C LEU A 141 -5.58 -20.68 2.27
N PHE A 142 -6.67 -21.44 2.42
CA PHE A 142 -7.64 -21.80 1.38
C PHE A 142 -9.06 -21.48 1.83
#